data_AF-A0A0D3CSK7-F1
#
_entry.id   AF-A0A0D3CSK7-F1
#
_cell.length_a   1.000
_cell.length_b   1.000
_cell.length_c   1.000
_cell.angle_alpha   90.00
_cell.angle_beta   90.00
_cell.angle_gamma   90.00
#
_symmetry.space_group_name_H-M   'P 1'
#
loop_
_entity.id
_entity.type
_entity.pdbx_description
1 polymer ?
#
loop_
_entity_poly.entity_id
_entity_poly.type
_entity_poly.pdbx_seq_one_letter_code
_entity_poly.pdbx_strand_id
1 'polypeptide(L)'
;MASSSNNDIEEMLDEKFDQFFDQHFENLLIRNENRQEASRSKKKRAYIERQRGEGHLQLWNDYFSEDATYPSHMFRRRFRMNKSLFMCIVDRLSAEIPYFQQRRDATGWFDHSPLQKATAAIRMITYGCPTDAVDEYLRLGETTALLCLEHFVQGIINLFGDEYLRRPKPEDLQLLLDIGEIRGFPGMIGSIDCTLNDINVLDRSPVFDDILQGRAPKVNYIVNGHEYHLAYYLTDGIYPKWATLVQSIPLPQGTKASLFAKQQEVVRKDVERAFGVLQARFAIVKNRTLLWDKIKIGKIMRACIILHNMIVEDERNGYTQFDESVFAQPESNQSPQVDFAFSTDMPSNLGNVMNMMSIRNQIRDNKKTSTIERGKEQIGKDRSNSKTTFVSRKTDLKMECVFGLVGNGFAIVAADTSAVHSILVHKNNEDKIMLLDSHKLIAASGEPGDRVQFTEYVQKNVSLYQFRNGIPLTTAAAANFTRGELATALRKNPYSVNILMAGYDKEAGASLYYIDYIATLHKVDKGAFGYGSYFSLSTMDRHFRSDMSVEEAIELVDKCIVEIRSRLVIAPPNFVIKIVDKDGARTHAWRQSVQDVTTASV
;
A
#
# COMPACT_ATOMS: atom_id res chain seq x y z
N MET A 1 35.21 -12.67 -18.86
CA MET A 1 36.04 -11.63 -18.22
C MET A 1 35.37 -10.28 -18.47
N ALA A 2 34.41 -9.89 -17.62
CA ALA A 2 33.85 -8.53 -17.47
C ALA A 2 32.60 -8.62 -16.58
N SER A 3 32.76 -8.54 -15.25
CA SER A 3 31.67 -8.25 -14.28
C SER A 3 32.27 -8.15 -12.87
N SER A 4 33.04 -7.11 -12.60
CA SER A 4 33.43 -6.77 -11.23
C SER A 4 33.44 -5.26 -10.96
N SER A 5 33.12 -4.42 -11.93
CA SER A 5 33.27 -2.96 -11.82
C SER A 5 32.00 -2.20 -11.43
N ASN A 6 30.84 -2.86 -11.33
CA ASN A 6 29.57 -2.17 -11.03
C ASN A 6 29.25 -2.10 -9.53
N ASN A 7 29.78 -3.02 -8.71
CA ASN A 7 29.55 -2.99 -7.26
C ASN A 7 30.38 -1.89 -6.59
N ASP A 8 31.61 -1.66 -7.04
CA ASP A 8 32.48 -0.61 -6.51
C ASP A 8 31.94 0.80 -6.78
N ILE A 9 31.16 0.98 -7.86
CA ILE A 9 30.57 2.28 -8.22
C ILE A 9 29.34 2.57 -7.34
N GLU A 10 28.52 1.57 -7.00
CA GLU A 10 27.40 1.73 -6.06
C GLU A 10 27.91 2.03 -4.65
N GLU A 11 28.94 1.32 -4.18
CA GLU A 11 29.55 1.57 -2.86
C GLU A 11 30.21 2.97 -2.79
N MET A 12 30.93 3.38 -3.85
CA MET A 12 31.48 4.74 -3.94
C MET A 12 30.41 5.83 -4.07
N LEU A 13 29.25 5.52 -4.65
CA LEU A 13 28.13 6.46 -4.75
C LEU A 13 27.43 6.62 -3.41
N ASP A 14 27.28 5.55 -2.64
CA ASP A 14 26.73 5.59 -1.28
C ASP A 14 27.66 6.34 -0.32
N GLU A 15 28.98 6.10 -0.38
CA GLU A 15 29.96 6.85 0.44
C GLU A 15 30.01 8.34 0.06
N LYS A 16 29.97 8.66 -1.25
CA LYS A 16 29.87 10.05 -1.70
C LYS A 16 28.53 10.69 -1.32
N PHE A 17 27.46 9.92 -1.32
CA PHE A 17 26.14 10.39 -0.91
C PHE A 17 26.12 10.70 0.57
N ASP A 18 26.73 9.86 1.42
CA ASP A 18 26.88 10.09 2.85
C ASP A 18 27.78 11.28 3.16
N GLN A 19 28.92 11.47 2.46
CA GLN A 19 29.76 12.66 2.62
C GLN A 19 29.06 13.95 2.15
N PHE A 20 28.34 13.88 1.02
CA PHE A 20 27.54 15.00 0.53
C PHE A 20 26.38 15.28 1.49
N PHE A 21 25.81 14.25 2.12
CA PHE A 21 24.76 14.33 3.13
C PHE A 21 25.27 14.99 4.40
N ASP A 22 26.42 14.60 4.95
CA ASP A 22 27.04 15.21 6.13
C ASP A 22 27.34 16.70 5.90
N GLN A 23 27.87 17.04 4.73
CA GLN A 23 28.16 18.43 4.39
C GLN A 23 26.89 19.25 4.12
N HIS A 24 25.86 18.63 3.53
CA HIS A 24 24.57 19.28 3.33
C HIS A 24 23.76 19.35 4.63
N PHE A 25 24.00 18.46 5.59
CA PHE A 25 23.40 18.37 6.92
C PHE A 25 23.98 19.42 7.87
N GLU A 26 25.30 19.64 7.87
CA GLU A 26 25.94 20.78 8.53
C GLU A 26 25.43 22.12 7.98
N ASN A 27 25.30 22.23 6.65
CA ASN A 27 24.73 23.42 6.01
C ASN A 27 23.23 23.61 6.32
N LEU A 28 22.50 22.52 6.60
CA LEU A 28 21.07 22.54 6.95
C LEU A 28 20.85 22.77 8.46
N LEU A 29 21.81 22.37 9.31
CA LEU A 29 21.96 22.80 10.71
C LEU A 29 22.15 24.33 10.77
N ILE A 30 23.11 24.87 10.01
CA ILE A 30 23.34 26.32 9.94
C ILE A 30 22.12 27.05 9.36
N ARG A 31 21.42 26.49 8.36
CA ARG A 31 20.18 27.09 7.80
C ARG A 31 18.98 27.02 8.74
N ASN A 32 18.85 25.97 9.55
CA ASN A 32 17.74 25.83 10.51
C ASN A 32 17.98 26.64 11.79
N GLU A 33 19.24 26.80 12.23
CA GLU A 33 19.61 27.80 13.24
C GLU A 33 19.26 29.21 12.74
N ASN A 34 19.66 29.57 11.52
CA ASN A 34 19.37 30.89 10.94
C ASN A 34 17.88 31.12 10.63
N ARG A 35 17.10 30.10 10.24
CA ARG A 35 15.64 30.22 10.00
C ARG A 35 14.83 30.31 11.29
N GLN A 36 15.26 29.64 12.37
CA GLN A 36 14.61 29.80 13.68
C GLN A 36 14.99 31.12 14.36
N GLU A 37 16.15 31.69 14.06
CA GLU A 37 16.56 33.02 14.54
C GLU A 37 15.87 34.18 13.80
N ALA A 38 15.56 34.04 12.51
CA ALA A 38 15.02 35.13 11.71
C ALA A 38 13.51 35.41 11.90
N SER A 39 12.74 34.54 12.56
CA SER A 39 11.26 34.70 12.64
C SER A 39 10.63 34.67 14.04
N ARG A 40 11.41 34.64 15.13
CA ARG A 40 10.86 34.76 16.49
C ARG A 40 11.75 35.67 17.31
N SER A 41 11.19 36.74 17.87
CA SER A 41 11.88 37.43 18.96
C SER A 41 12.16 36.38 20.04
N LYS A 42 13.44 36.13 20.33
CA LYS A 42 13.87 35.13 21.32
C LYS A 42 13.37 35.57 22.70
N LYS A 43 12.16 35.14 23.07
CA LYS A 43 11.81 35.01 24.49
C LYS A 43 12.79 33.99 25.06
N LYS A 44 13.70 34.42 25.94
CA LYS A 44 14.55 33.51 26.70
C LYS A 44 13.62 32.51 27.40
N ARG A 45 13.66 31.24 26.98
CA ARG A 45 12.97 30.16 27.70
C ARG A 45 13.51 30.18 29.13
N ALA A 46 12.61 30.20 30.12
CA ALA A 46 13.01 30.08 31.51
C ALA A 46 13.71 28.74 31.71
N TYR A 47 14.94 28.77 32.25
CA TYR A 47 15.63 27.56 32.66
C TYR A 47 14.92 27.01 33.90
N ILE A 48 14.35 25.82 33.80
CA ILE A 48 13.75 25.10 34.92
C ILE A 48 14.77 24.05 35.37
N GLU A 49 15.25 24.20 36.60
CA GLU A 49 16.08 23.20 37.26
C GLU A 49 15.22 21.98 37.60
N ARG A 50 15.61 20.81 37.09
CA ARG A 50 14.78 19.59 37.11
C ARG A 50 15.31 18.50 38.03
N GLN A 51 16.38 18.77 38.79
CA GLN A 51 16.99 17.81 39.73
C GLN A 51 17.30 16.46 39.05
N ARG A 52 18.06 16.52 37.96
CA ARG A 52 18.33 15.39 37.05
C ARG A 52 18.91 14.17 37.78
N GLY A 53 19.71 14.40 38.83
CA GLY A 53 20.30 13.35 39.66
C GLY A 53 19.26 12.58 40.49
N GLU A 54 18.23 13.25 40.99
CA GLU A 54 17.12 12.58 41.70
C GLU A 54 16.33 11.68 40.75
N GLY A 55 16.09 12.14 39.52
CA GLY A 55 15.45 11.32 38.48
C GLY A 55 16.23 10.05 38.16
N HIS A 56 17.57 10.08 38.22
CA HIS A 56 18.40 8.89 38.03
C HIS A 56 18.25 7.91 39.20
N LEU A 57 18.34 8.40 40.44
CA LEU A 57 18.21 7.57 41.64
C LEU A 57 16.84 6.92 41.74
N GLN A 58 15.78 7.66 41.39
CA GLN A 58 14.43 7.11 41.35
C GLN A 58 14.31 6.00 40.30
N LEU A 59 14.80 6.23 39.08
CA LEU A 59 14.80 5.22 38.02
C LEU A 59 15.58 3.96 38.44
N TRP A 60 16.73 4.15 39.09
CA TRP A 60 17.57 3.07 39.57
C TRP A 60 16.86 2.21 40.61
N ASN A 61 16.27 2.82 41.63
CA ASN A 61 15.56 2.12 42.70
C ASN A 61 14.28 1.44 42.21
N ASP A 62 13.62 2.01 41.19
CA ASP A 62 12.38 1.44 40.67
C ASP A 62 12.61 0.14 39.88
N TYR A 63 13.73 0.01 39.16
CA TYR A 63 13.91 -1.09 38.19
C TYR A 63 15.27 -1.78 38.19
N PHE A 64 16.33 -1.08 38.58
CA PHE A 64 17.70 -1.52 38.32
C PHE A 64 18.44 -2.03 39.56
N SER A 65 18.09 -1.57 40.76
CA SER A 65 18.63 -2.09 42.03
C SER A 65 18.36 -3.59 42.23
N GLU A 66 19.11 -4.20 43.15
CA GLU A 66 18.90 -5.59 43.58
C GLU A 66 17.54 -5.73 44.29
N ASP A 67 17.22 -4.78 45.16
CA ASP A 67 15.91 -4.64 45.83
C ASP A 67 14.99 -3.65 45.07
N ALA A 68 14.80 -3.85 43.76
CA ALA A 68 13.99 -2.94 42.95
C ALA A 68 12.51 -2.94 43.38
N THR A 69 11.90 -1.75 43.39
CA THR A 69 10.46 -1.57 43.71
C THR A 69 9.57 -2.42 42.80
N TYR A 70 9.93 -2.53 41.52
CA TYR A 70 9.16 -3.30 40.54
C TYR A 70 9.87 -4.60 40.13
N PRO A 71 9.17 -5.75 40.20
CA PRO A 71 9.73 -7.05 39.79
C PRO A 71 9.90 -7.18 38.27
N SER A 72 10.68 -8.17 37.83
CA SER A 72 11.07 -8.38 36.41
C SER A 72 9.89 -8.45 35.41
N HIS A 73 8.74 -8.99 35.81
CA HIS A 73 7.56 -9.04 34.94
C HIS A 73 6.96 -7.64 34.69
N MET A 74 7.03 -6.74 35.68
CA MET A 74 6.62 -5.34 35.53
C MET A 74 7.61 -4.57 34.67
N PHE A 75 8.91 -4.86 34.78
CA PHE A 75 9.93 -4.32 33.88
C PHE A 75 9.62 -4.72 32.43
N ARG A 76 9.46 -6.03 32.16
CA ARG A 76 9.14 -6.53 30.82
C ARG A 76 7.87 -5.92 30.26
N ARG A 77 6.82 -5.76 31.08
CA ARG A 77 5.59 -5.08 30.65
C ARG A 77 5.84 -3.63 30.25
N ARG A 78 6.68 -2.90 30.99
CA ARG A 78 6.88 -1.45 30.80
C ARG A 78 7.92 -1.09 29.73
N PHE A 79 8.97 -1.90 29.57
CA PHE A 79 10.06 -1.71 28.61
C PHE A 79 9.93 -2.60 27.36
N ARG A 80 8.96 -3.53 27.37
CA ARG A 80 8.66 -4.49 26.29
C ARG A 80 9.80 -5.48 25.98
N MET A 81 10.79 -5.57 26.87
CA MET A 81 11.96 -6.45 26.77
C MET A 81 12.45 -6.84 28.17
N ASN A 82 13.29 -7.88 28.26
CA ASN A 82 13.91 -8.28 29.52
C ASN A 82 14.98 -7.27 30.00
N LYS A 83 15.20 -7.22 31.31
CA LYS A 83 16.18 -6.31 31.95
C LYS A 83 17.60 -6.55 31.46
N SER A 84 18.00 -7.82 31.26
CA SER A 84 19.31 -8.21 30.72
C SER A 84 19.57 -7.62 29.35
N LEU A 85 18.62 -7.78 28.42
CA LEU A 85 18.71 -7.25 27.06
C LEU A 85 18.79 -5.72 27.06
N PHE A 86 17.96 -5.06 27.87
CA PHE A 86 17.99 -3.61 28.00
C PHE A 86 19.36 -3.10 28.51
N MET A 87 19.93 -3.74 29.53
CA MET A 87 21.24 -3.37 30.04
C MET A 87 22.33 -3.57 28.99
N CYS A 88 22.31 -4.68 28.25
CA CYS A 88 23.25 -4.93 27.16
C CYS A 88 23.22 -3.82 26.09
N ILE A 89 22.01 -3.37 25.71
CA ILE A 89 21.83 -2.25 24.78
C ILE A 89 22.41 -0.96 25.37
N VAL A 90 22.10 -0.63 26.63
CA VAL A 90 22.58 0.60 27.27
C VAL A 90 24.09 0.62 27.41
N ASP A 91 24.70 -0.50 27.83
CA ASP A 91 26.15 -0.60 28.02
C ASP A 91 26.88 -0.39 26.69
N ARG A 92 26.38 -0.99 25.60
CA ARG A 92 26.98 -0.85 24.28
C ARG A 92 26.80 0.55 23.69
N LEU A 93 25.61 1.14 23.84
CA LEU A 93 25.37 2.55 23.48
C LEU A 93 26.30 3.49 24.25
N SER A 94 26.52 3.24 25.54
CA SER A 94 27.38 4.06 26.39
C SER A 94 28.86 3.93 26.02
N ALA A 95 29.29 2.76 25.57
CA ALA A 95 30.66 2.54 25.13
C ALA A 95 30.95 3.23 23.79
N GLU A 96 30.06 3.05 22.81
CA GLU A 96 30.36 3.36 21.41
C GLU A 96 29.78 4.70 20.94
N ILE A 97 28.76 5.26 21.63
CA ILE A 97 28.08 6.49 21.19
C ILE A 97 28.38 7.66 22.13
N PRO A 98 29.05 8.73 21.63
CA PRO A 98 29.41 9.91 22.41
C PRO A 98 28.25 10.56 23.19
N TYR A 99 27.04 10.52 22.63
CA TYR A 99 25.85 11.11 23.27
C TYR A 99 25.39 10.35 24.52
N PHE A 100 25.60 9.03 24.59
CA PHE A 100 25.20 8.21 25.73
C PHE A 100 26.26 8.16 26.83
N GLN A 101 27.52 8.51 26.51
CA GLN A 101 28.57 8.68 27.51
C GLN A 101 28.20 9.80 28.48
N GLN A 102 28.24 9.50 29.79
CA GLN A 102 28.00 10.51 30.80
C GLN A 102 29.20 11.45 30.88
N ARG A 103 28.96 12.75 30.73
CA ARG A 103 29.99 13.80 30.73
C ARG A 103 29.69 14.84 31.80
N ARG A 104 30.73 15.52 32.27
CA ARG A 104 30.56 16.71 33.11
C ARG A 104 30.26 17.91 32.23
N ASP A 105 29.24 18.66 32.58
CA ASP A 105 28.98 19.94 31.95
C ASP A 105 30.03 21.01 32.33
N ALA A 106 29.97 22.16 31.68
CA ALA A 106 30.89 23.28 31.94
C ALA A 106 30.82 23.83 33.38
N THR A 107 29.80 23.42 34.16
CA THR A 107 29.61 23.76 35.57
C THR A 107 30.05 22.63 36.53
N GLY A 108 30.57 21.52 36.01
CA GLY A 108 31.12 20.39 36.77
C GLY A 108 30.09 19.34 37.19
N TRP A 109 28.81 19.50 36.84
CA TRP A 109 27.72 18.56 37.12
C TRP A 109 27.66 17.46 36.07
N PHE A 110 27.26 16.25 36.50
CA PHE A 110 27.04 15.16 35.57
C PHE A 110 25.79 15.41 34.72
N ASP A 111 25.89 15.17 33.42
CA ASP A 111 24.74 15.17 32.52
C ASP A 111 23.83 13.93 32.78
N HIS A 112 22.74 13.82 32.01
CA HIS A 112 21.79 12.73 32.17
C HIS A 112 22.48 11.38 31.95
N SER A 113 22.20 10.43 32.84
CA SER A 113 22.75 9.09 32.75
C SER A 113 22.33 8.38 31.45
N PRO A 114 23.14 7.44 30.94
CA PRO A 114 22.76 6.63 29.78
C PRO A 114 21.44 5.88 29.98
N LEU A 115 21.18 5.40 31.21
CA LEU A 115 19.91 4.76 31.60
C LEU A 115 18.72 5.70 31.44
N GLN A 116 18.83 6.97 31.86
CA GLN A 116 17.77 7.97 31.67
C GLN A 116 17.53 8.26 30.19
N LYS A 117 18.60 8.47 29.40
CA LYS A 117 18.52 8.75 27.97
C LYS A 117 17.87 7.59 27.20
N ALA A 118 18.30 6.36 27.45
CA ALA A 118 17.76 5.16 26.81
C ALA A 118 16.33 4.85 27.25
N THR A 119 16.01 5.04 28.54
CA THR A 119 14.64 4.84 29.06
C THR A 119 13.66 5.83 28.43
N ALA A 120 14.08 7.07 28.19
CA ALA A 120 13.27 8.08 27.51
C ALA A 120 12.92 7.63 26.09
N ALA A 121 13.93 7.21 25.32
CA ALA A 121 13.74 6.74 23.96
C ALA A 121 12.83 5.50 23.91
N ILE A 122 13.07 4.49 24.74
CA ILE A 122 12.24 3.28 24.79
C ILE A 122 10.79 3.62 25.14
N ARG A 123 10.55 4.45 26.16
CA ARG A 123 9.18 4.84 26.53
C ARG A 123 8.44 5.55 25.40
N MET A 124 9.12 6.44 24.67
CA MET A 124 8.55 7.11 23.51
C MET A 124 8.19 6.12 22.40
N ILE A 125 9.05 5.13 22.14
CA ILE A 125 8.80 4.10 21.12
C ILE A 125 7.66 3.15 21.54
N THR A 126 7.65 2.71 22.80
CA THR A 126 6.68 1.71 23.30
C THR A 126 5.28 2.27 23.48
N TYR A 127 5.16 3.52 23.98
CA TYR A 127 3.86 4.14 24.27
C TYR A 127 3.41 5.12 23.19
N GLY A 128 4.30 5.58 22.31
CA GLY A 128 3.97 6.62 21.34
C GLY A 128 3.51 7.92 22.01
N CYS A 129 3.96 8.17 23.24
CA CYS A 129 3.50 9.30 24.04
C CYS A 129 4.17 10.62 23.62
N PRO A 130 3.51 11.77 23.88
CA PRO A 130 4.15 13.07 23.76
C PRO A 130 5.39 13.15 24.66
N THR A 131 6.40 13.90 24.21
CA THR A 131 7.65 14.18 24.91
C THR A 131 7.46 14.73 26.32
N ASP A 132 6.38 15.48 26.55
CA ASP A 132 6.07 16.12 27.83
C ASP A 132 5.73 15.08 28.92
N ALA A 133 5.18 13.91 28.55
CA ALA A 133 4.87 12.83 29.48
C ALA A 133 6.13 12.15 30.05
N VAL A 134 7.30 12.36 29.42
CA VAL A 134 8.58 11.83 29.86
C VAL A 134 9.29 12.80 30.83
N ASP A 135 8.96 14.09 30.79
CA ASP A 135 9.54 15.13 31.66
C ASP A 135 9.20 14.87 33.14
N GLU A 136 7.96 14.44 33.45
CA GLU A 136 7.51 14.23 34.83
C GLU A 136 8.31 13.16 35.57
N TYR A 137 8.60 12.03 34.92
CA TYR A 137 9.26 10.87 35.55
C TYR A 137 10.77 10.87 35.36
N LEU A 138 11.28 11.15 34.14
CA LEU A 138 12.71 11.10 33.87
C LEU A 138 13.41 12.46 34.04
N ARG A 139 12.64 13.53 34.31
CA ARG A 139 13.15 14.89 34.53
C ARG A 139 13.89 15.45 33.31
N LEU A 140 13.44 15.08 32.12
CA LEU A 140 14.01 15.44 30.82
C LEU A 140 13.14 16.49 30.12
N GLY A 141 13.74 17.61 29.71
CA GLY A 141 13.04 18.58 28.88
C GLY A 141 12.68 18.02 27.50
N GLU A 142 11.59 18.52 26.92
CA GLU A 142 11.04 18.13 25.60
C GLU A 142 12.11 17.93 24.52
N THR A 143 12.98 18.92 24.33
CA THR A 143 14.05 18.88 23.31
C THR A 143 15.09 17.80 23.59
N THR A 144 15.33 17.49 24.87
CA THR A 144 16.29 16.45 25.27
C THR A 144 15.70 15.07 25.03
N ALA A 145 14.40 14.87 25.29
CA ALA A 145 13.72 13.61 24.99
C ALA A 145 13.73 13.27 23.49
N LEU A 146 13.50 14.27 22.62
CA LEU A 146 13.61 14.09 21.16
C LEU A 146 15.03 13.71 20.73
N LEU A 147 16.05 14.39 21.25
CA LEU A 147 17.45 14.07 20.95
C LEU A 147 17.83 12.67 21.45
N CYS A 148 17.34 12.26 22.63
CA CYS A 148 17.54 10.90 23.13
C CYS A 148 16.96 9.88 22.15
N LEU A 149 15.75 10.09 21.64
CA LEU A 149 15.13 9.21 20.67
C LEU A 149 15.92 9.15 19.35
N GLU A 150 16.36 10.28 18.81
CA GLU A 150 17.12 10.34 17.55
C GLU A 150 18.47 9.61 17.67
N HIS A 151 19.26 9.91 18.72
CA HIS A 151 20.54 9.25 18.95
C HIS A 151 20.38 7.78 19.32
N PHE A 152 19.31 7.41 20.03
CA PHE A 152 19.01 6.02 20.35
C PHE A 152 18.72 5.22 19.08
N VAL A 153 17.81 5.71 18.22
CA VAL A 153 17.44 5.05 16.97
C VAL A 153 18.64 4.90 16.04
N GLN A 154 19.45 5.95 15.88
CA GLN A 154 20.66 5.88 15.06
C GLN A 154 21.67 4.89 15.66
N GLY A 155 21.80 4.88 16.99
CA GLY A 155 22.67 3.95 17.70
C GLY A 155 22.27 2.50 17.52
N ILE A 156 20.98 2.18 17.64
CA ILE A 156 20.47 0.83 17.42
C ILE A 156 20.76 0.36 15.99
N ILE A 157 20.55 1.22 14.99
CA ILE A 157 20.83 0.87 13.60
C ILE A 157 22.32 0.63 13.39
N ASN A 158 23.19 1.51 13.89
CA ASN A 158 24.63 1.40 13.67
C ASN A 158 25.25 0.20 14.39
N LEU A 159 24.79 -0.11 15.60
CA LEU A 159 25.40 -1.14 16.44
C LEU A 159 24.84 -2.55 16.18
N PHE A 160 23.56 -2.64 15.81
CA PHE A 160 22.84 -3.91 15.71
C PHE A 160 22.20 -4.14 14.33
N GLY A 161 22.24 -3.16 13.42
CA GLY A 161 21.66 -3.28 12.08
C GLY A 161 22.29 -4.40 11.26
N ASP A 162 23.62 -4.50 11.28
CA ASP A 162 24.37 -5.50 10.52
C ASP A 162 24.08 -6.94 10.96
N GLU A 163 23.63 -7.14 12.20
CA GLU A 163 23.30 -8.46 12.73
C GLU A 163 21.83 -8.80 12.52
N TYR A 164 20.92 -7.86 12.79
CA TYR A 164 19.47 -8.11 12.85
C TYR A 164 18.69 -7.70 11.59
N LEU A 165 19.31 -6.99 10.65
CA LEU A 165 18.78 -6.70 9.31
C LEU A 165 19.61 -7.36 8.20
N ARG A 166 20.47 -8.31 8.55
CA ARG A 166 21.31 -9.04 7.60
C ARG A 166 20.51 -9.87 6.61
N ARG A 167 21.17 -10.20 5.50
CA ARG A 167 20.70 -11.24 4.59
C ARG A 167 20.62 -12.59 5.33
N PRO A 168 19.56 -13.39 5.14
CA PRO A 168 19.46 -14.72 5.71
C PRO A 168 20.62 -15.61 5.27
N LYS A 169 21.19 -16.35 6.22
CA LYS A 169 22.22 -17.35 5.97
C LYS A 169 21.57 -18.71 5.67
N PRO A 170 22.31 -19.68 5.11
CA PRO A 170 21.80 -21.02 4.87
C PRO A 170 21.21 -21.68 6.13
N GLU A 171 21.76 -21.41 7.31
CA GLU A 171 21.26 -21.94 8.58
C GLU A 171 19.87 -21.37 8.94
N ASP A 172 19.63 -20.08 8.67
CA ASP A 172 18.32 -19.47 8.90
C ASP A 172 17.27 -20.06 7.96
N LEU A 173 17.66 -20.37 6.71
CA LEU A 173 16.75 -21.01 5.77
C LEU A 173 16.42 -22.44 6.19
N GLN A 174 17.42 -23.20 6.66
CA GLN A 174 17.20 -24.55 7.18
C GLN A 174 16.23 -24.51 8.36
N LEU A 175 16.40 -23.57 9.28
CA LEU A 175 15.48 -23.38 10.40
C LEU A 175 14.04 -23.09 9.95
N LEU A 176 13.86 -22.26 8.91
CA LEU A 176 12.52 -22.00 8.35
C LEU A 176 11.90 -23.27 7.77
N LEU A 177 12.70 -24.12 7.12
CA LEU A 177 12.25 -25.40 6.57
C LEU A 177 11.86 -26.38 7.68
N ASP A 178 12.65 -26.48 8.74
CA ASP A 178 12.36 -27.33 9.90
C ASP A 178 11.06 -26.89 10.59
N ILE A 179 10.85 -25.58 10.75
CA ILE A 179 9.60 -25.01 11.27
C ILE A 179 8.42 -25.33 10.34
N GLY A 180 8.62 -25.22 9.03
CA GLY A 180 7.62 -25.58 8.02
C GLY A 180 7.21 -27.04 8.10
N GLU A 181 8.18 -27.94 8.28
CA GLU A 181 7.94 -29.38 8.43
C GLU A 181 7.15 -29.70 9.71
N ILE A 182 7.53 -29.11 10.86
CA ILE A 182 6.78 -29.25 12.13
C ILE A 182 5.33 -28.78 11.98
N ARG A 183 5.07 -27.77 11.14
CA ARG A 183 3.74 -27.22 10.86
C ARG A 183 2.93 -28.03 9.84
N GLY A 184 3.51 -29.08 9.26
CA GLY A 184 2.87 -29.92 8.24
C GLY A 184 2.98 -29.37 6.82
N PHE A 185 3.86 -28.40 6.58
CA PHE A 185 4.16 -27.81 5.27
C PHE A 185 5.63 -28.02 4.91
N PRO A 186 6.03 -29.26 4.53
CA PRO A 186 7.40 -29.52 4.12
C PRO A 186 7.74 -28.68 2.89
N GLY A 187 8.94 -28.09 2.87
CA GLY A 187 9.41 -27.21 1.80
C GLY A 187 8.91 -25.76 1.85
N MET A 188 8.12 -25.39 2.85
CA MET A 188 7.64 -24.02 3.03
C MET A 188 8.70 -23.13 3.70
N ILE A 189 8.99 -21.98 3.11
CA ILE A 189 9.88 -20.96 3.70
C ILE A 189 9.08 -19.87 4.43
N GLY A 190 7.83 -19.64 4.02
CA GLY A 190 6.95 -18.69 4.68
C GLY A 190 5.63 -18.49 3.94
N SER A 191 4.90 -17.46 4.34
CA SER A 191 3.66 -17.01 3.70
C SER A 191 3.76 -15.56 3.29
N ILE A 192 2.97 -15.16 2.30
CA ILE A 192 2.87 -13.79 1.79
C ILE A 192 1.41 -13.38 1.82
N ASP A 193 1.09 -12.23 2.43
CA ASP A 193 -0.29 -11.82 2.67
C ASP A 193 -0.45 -10.30 2.51
N CYS A 194 -0.59 -9.80 1.27
CA CYS A 194 -1.17 -8.51 0.88
C CYS A 194 -0.88 -8.10 -0.57
N THR A 195 -1.81 -7.35 -1.18
CA THR A 195 -1.90 -7.18 -2.65
C THR A 195 -0.83 -6.30 -3.32
N LEU A 196 -0.57 -5.08 -2.83
CA LEU A 196 -0.02 -4.01 -3.70
C LEU A 196 1.44 -3.63 -3.45
N ASN A 197 1.98 -3.85 -2.25
CA ASN A 197 3.38 -3.54 -1.93
C ASN A 197 4.27 -4.79 -1.91
N ASP A 198 3.66 -5.98 -1.85
CA ASP A 198 4.37 -7.24 -1.63
C ASP A 198 5.12 -7.73 -2.87
N ILE A 199 4.70 -7.36 -4.07
CA ILE A 199 5.49 -7.62 -5.28
C ILE A 199 6.80 -6.82 -5.25
N ASN A 200 6.76 -5.56 -4.78
CA ASN A 200 7.99 -4.78 -4.59
C ASN A 200 8.83 -5.35 -3.43
N VAL A 201 8.20 -5.97 -2.43
CA VAL A 201 8.91 -6.67 -1.35
C VAL A 201 9.54 -7.97 -1.88
N LEU A 202 8.85 -8.72 -2.74
CA LEU A 202 9.37 -9.92 -3.40
C LEU A 202 10.55 -9.58 -4.32
N ASP A 203 10.43 -8.52 -5.11
CA ASP A 203 11.48 -8.01 -6.01
C ASP A 203 12.73 -7.51 -5.24
N ARG A 204 12.56 -7.18 -3.96
CA ARG A 204 13.65 -6.76 -3.07
C ARG A 204 14.03 -7.83 -2.05
N SER A 205 13.44 -9.02 -2.12
CA SER A 205 13.65 -10.10 -1.15
C SER A 205 14.87 -10.91 -1.54
N PRO A 206 15.97 -10.83 -0.77
CA PRO A 206 17.19 -11.56 -1.10
C PRO A 206 16.99 -13.09 -1.05
N VAL A 207 15.99 -13.56 -0.28
CA VAL A 207 15.62 -14.97 -0.17
C VAL A 207 14.93 -15.45 -1.42
N PHE A 208 14.04 -14.62 -1.98
CA PHE A 208 13.32 -14.96 -3.21
C PHE A 208 14.29 -15.00 -4.40
N ASP A 209 15.22 -14.04 -4.48
CA ASP A 209 16.29 -14.01 -5.47
C ASP A 209 17.17 -15.26 -5.42
N ASP A 210 17.53 -15.72 -4.23
CA ASP A 210 18.37 -16.92 -4.08
C ASP A 210 17.65 -18.20 -4.52
N ILE A 211 16.33 -18.28 -4.35
CA ILE A 211 15.51 -19.41 -4.84
C ILE A 211 15.47 -19.38 -6.37
N LEU A 212 15.17 -18.21 -6.97
CA LEU A 212 15.09 -18.05 -8.42
C LEU A 212 16.43 -18.33 -9.11
N GLN A 213 17.53 -17.91 -8.50
CA GLN A 213 18.88 -18.07 -9.04
C GLN A 213 19.51 -19.43 -8.67
N GLY A 214 18.78 -20.31 -7.96
CA GLY A 214 19.25 -21.64 -7.58
C GLY A 214 20.40 -21.65 -6.57
N ARG A 215 20.61 -20.54 -5.85
CA ARG A 215 21.59 -20.41 -4.75
C ARG A 215 21.04 -20.86 -3.41
N ALA A 216 19.72 -20.91 -3.25
CA ALA A 216 19.09 -21.40 -2.04
C ALA A 216 19.45 -22.89 -1.79
N PRO A 217 19.64 -23.30 -0.52
CA PRO A 217 19.75 -24.70 -0.12
C PRO A 217 18.78 -25.61 -0.85
N LYS A 218 19.29 -26.74 -1.35
CA LYS A 218 18.46 -27.76 -2.01
C LYS A 218 17.54 -28.38 -0.97
N VAL A 219 16.24 -28.26 -1.18
CA VAL A 219 15.22 -28.83 -0.29
C VAL A 219 14.64 -30.06 -0.95
N ASN A 220 14.70 -31.22 -0.30
CA ASN A 220 14.08 -32.45 -0.80
C ASN A 220 12.94 -32.84 0.12
N TYR A 221 11.73 -32.92 -0.42
CA TYR A 221 10.56 -33.39 0.33
C TYR A 221 9.60 -34.15 -0.58
N ILE A 222 8.82 -35.06 0.01
CA ILE A 222 7.89 -35.93 -0.71
C ILE A 222 6.47 -35.57 -0.30
N VAL A 223 5.63 -35.21 -1.28
CA VAL A 223 4.19 -34.98 -1.08
C VAL A 223 3.41 -35.86 -2.03
N ASN A 224 2.48 -36.66 -1.48
CA ASN A 224 1.67 -37.61 -2.26
C ASN A 224 2.48 -38.55 -3.18
N GLY A 225 3.70 -38.95 -2.77
CA GLY A 225 4.57 -39.84 -3.54
C GLY A 225 5.37 -39.15 -4.65
N HIS A 226 5.26 -37.82 -4.79
CA HIS A 226 6.10 -37.02 -5.69
C HIS A 226 7.20 -36.32 -4.91
N GLU A 227 8.42 -36.41 -5.42
CA GLU A 227 9.58 -35.72 -4.87
C GLU A 227 9.67 -34.29 -5.43
N TYR A 228 9.91 -33.34 -4.55
CA TYR A 228 10.05 -31.93 -4.87
C TYR A 228 11.42 -31.43 -4.41
N HIS A 229 12.04 -30.62 -5.27
CA HIS A 229 13.40 -30.07 -5.06
C HIS A 229 13.42 -28.55 -4.84
N LEU A 230 12.25 -27.92 -4.81
CA LEU A 230 12.08 -26.47 -4.76
C LEU A 230 11.22 -26.07 -3.57
N ALA A 231 11.71 -25.11 -2.80
CA ALA A 231 10.98 -24.51 -1.71
C ALA A 231 9.91 -23.53 -2.23
N TYR A 232 8.87 -23.28 -1.43
CA TYR A 232 7.74 -22.45 -1.82
C TYR A 232 7.24 -21.52 -0.70
N TYR A 233 6.45 -20.53 -1.12
CA TYR A 233 5.68 -19.64 -0.25
C TYR A 233 4.19 -19.94 -0.34
N LEU A 234 3.49 -19.83 0.79
CA LEU A 234 2.03 -19.89 0.83
C LEU A 234 1.41 -18.54 0.45
N THR A 235 0.55 -18.55 -0.55
CA THR A 235 -0.13 -17.36 -1.08
C THR A 235 -1.65 -17.53 -1.12
N ASP A 236 -2.40 -16.44 -1.21
CA ASP A 236 -3.83 -16.44 -1.50
C ASP A 236 -4.08 -16.37 -3.02
N GLY A 237 -5.35 -16.42 -3.40
CA GLY A 237 -5.78 -16.51 -4.79
C GLY A 237 -5.64 -15.22 -5.63
N ILE A 238 -4.95 -14.20 -5.14
CA ILE A 238 -4.64 -12.95 -5.86
C ILE A 238 -3.27 -13.00 -6.57
N TYR A 239 -2.34 -13.83 -6.12
CA TYR A 239 -1.01 -13.89 -6.71
C TYR A 239 -1.02 -14.68 -8.03
N PRO A 240 -0.07 -14.43 -8.95
CA PRO A 240 0.13 -15.25 -10.14
C PRO A 240 0.43 -16.71 -9.79
N LYS A 241 0.11 -17.63 -10.71
CA LYS A 241 0.44 -19.06 -10.58
C LYS A 241 1.90 -19.30 -10.95
N TRP A 242 2.80 -19.21 -9.97
CA TRP A 242 4.22 -19.53 -10.12
C TRP A 242 4.57 -20.85 -9.42
N ALA A 243 5.63 -21.51 -9.88
CA ALA A 243 6.08 -22.78 -9.30
C ALA A 243 6.52 -22.64 -7.83
N THR A 244 6.95 -21.44 -7.41
CA THR A 244 7.36 -21.11 -6.03
C THR A 244 6.19 -20.67 -5.14
N LEU A 245 4.97 -20.56 -5.65
CA LEU A 245 3.81 -20.07 -4.90
C LEU A 245 2.71 -21.14 -4.82
N VAL A 246 2.38 -21.55 -3.60
CA VAL A 246 1.28 -22.48 -3.32
C VAL A 246 0.07 -21.70 -2.84
N GLN A 247 -0.92 -21.62 -3.74
CA GLN A 247 -2.13 -20.82 -3.53
C GLN A 247 -3.15 -21.53 -2.64
N SER A 248 -3.94 -20.75 -1.91
CA SER A 248 -5.10 -21.27 -1.18
C SER A 248 -6.14 -21.87 -2.12
N ILE A 249 -6.77 -22.98 -1.71
CA ILE A 249 -7.87 -23.60 -2.46
C ILE A 249 -9.11 -22.72 -2.33
N PRO A 250 -9.60 -22.06 -3.41
CA PRO A 250 -10.83 -21.29 -3.34
C PRO A 250 -12.02 -22.24 -3.24
N LEU A 251 -12.92 -22.00 -2.28
CA LEU A 251 -14.13 -22.82 -2.06
C LEU A 251 -13.82 -24.33 -1.89
N PRO A 252 -13.04 -24.71 -0.86
CA PRO A 252 -12.59 -26.08 -0.69
C PRO A 252 -13.77 -27.05 -0.58
N GLN A 253 -13.80 -28.05 -1.47
CA GLN A 253 -14.84 -29.10 -1.49
C GLN A 253 -14.32 -30.36 -0.80
N GLY A 254 -15.14 -30.90 0.11
CA GLY A 254 -14.80 -32.08 0.90
C GLY A 254 -13.88 -31.80 2.09
N THR A 255 -13.78 -32.79 2.98
CA THR A 255 -13.08 -32.66 4.27
C THR A 255 -11.58 -32.42 4.12
N LYS A 256 -10.92 -33.10 3.18
CA LYS A 256 -9.46 -32.96 2.94
C LYS A 256 -9.07 -31.55 2.49
N ALA A 257 -9.78 -31.00 1.51
CA ALA A 257 -9.49 -29.65 1.00
C ALA A 257 -9.82 -28.57 2.03
N SER A 258 -10.90 -28.75 2.80
CA SER A 258 -11.29 -27.82 3.86
C SER A 258 -10.25 -27.78 4.99
N LEU A 259 -9.74 -28.95 5.40
CA LEU A 259 -8.70 -29.04 6.41
C LEU A 259 -7.39 -28.42 5.94
N PHE A 260 -6.98 -28.67 4.68
CA PHE A 260 -5.79 -28.05 4.11
C PHE A 260 -5.92 -26.53 4.04
N ALA A 261 -7.03 -26.01 3.51
CA ALA A 261 -7.27 -24.56 3.42
C ALA A 261 -7.28 -23.90 4.80
N LYS A 262 -7.90 -24.53 5.80
CA LYS A 262 -7.91 -24.03 7.18
C LYS A 262 -6.50 -23.97 7.78
N GLN A 263 -5.71 -25.04 7.62
CA GLN A 263 -4.35 -25.10 8.15
C GLN A 263 -3.43 -24.08 7.44
N GLN A 264 -3.61 -23.90 6.14
CA GLN A 264 -2.89 -22.91 5.35
C GLN A 264 -3.24 -21.48 5.79
N GLU A 265 -4.51 -21.19 6.04
CA GLU A 265 -4.96 -19.87 6.53
C GLU A 265 -4.36 -19.53 7.90
N VAL A 266 -4.25 -20.51 8.80
CA VAL A 266 -3.61 -20.32 10.11
C VAL A 266 -2.15 -19.89 9.97
N VAL A 267 -1.39 -20.54 9.06
CA VAL A 267 0.02 -20.18 8.82
C VAL A 267 0.13 -18.82 8.12
N ARG A 268 -0.78 -18.48 7.20
CA ARG A 268 -0.79 -17.18 6.53
C ARG A 268 -0.95 -16.01 7.49
N LYS A 269 -1.80 -16.18 8.51
CA LYS A 269 -2.02 -15.17 9.56
C LYS A 269 -0.78 -14.88 10.40
N ASP A 270 0.30 -15.64 10.29
CA ASP A 270 1.53 -15.33 11.01
C ASP A 270 2.16 -14.01 10.56
N VAL A 271 1.99 -13.61 9.30
CA VAL A 271 2.47 -12.29 8.81
C VAL A 271 1.67 -11.16 9.46
N GLU A 272 0.33 -11.25 9.43
CA GLU A 272 -0.56 -10.29 10.08
C GLU A 272 -0.30 -10.23 11.59
N ARG A 273 -0.12 -11.39 12.23
CA ARG A 273 0.19 -11.50 13.65
C ARG A 273 1.55 -10.92 13.99
N ALA A 274 2.59 -11.18 13.18
CA ALA A 274 3.92 -10.61 13.40
C ALA A 274 3.87 -9.07 13.35
N PHE A 275 3.16 -8.51 12.38
CA PHE A 275 2.96 -7.08 12.28
C PHE A 275 2.09 -6.53 13.43
N GLY A 276 1.04 -7.25 13.81
CA GLY A 276 0.20 -6.93 14.98
C GLY A 276 1.00 -6.89 16.28
N VAL A 277 1.88 -7.87 16.51
CA VAL A 277 2.79 -7.91 17.66
C VAL A 277 3.78 -6.74 17.60
N LEU A 278 4.33 -6.42 16.43
CA LEU A 278 5.22 -5.27 16.27
C LEU A 278 4.52 -3.96 16.65
N GLN A 279 3.28 -3.76 16.18
CA GLN A 279 2.46 -2.58 16.49
C GLN A 279 2.00 -2.52 17.95
N ALA A 280 1.68 -3.67 18.56
CA ALA A 280 1.30 -3.77 19.97
C ALA A 280 2.51 -3.50 20.89
N ARG A 281 3.70 -3.94 20.46
CA ARG A 281 4.96 -3.74 21.20
C ARG A 281 5.43 -2.28 21.09
N PHE A 282 5.33 -1.67 19.92
CA PHE A 282 5.79 -0.31 19.65
C PHE A 282 4.65 0.56 19.11
N ALA A 283 3.94 1.23 20.02
CA ALA A 283 2.80 2.08 19.65
C ALA A 283 3.18 3.26 18.73
N ILE A 284 4.46 3.66 18.68
CA ILE A 284 4.95 4.67 17.73
C ILE A 284 4.73 4.26 16.27
N VAL A 285 4.68 2.95 15.98
CA VAL A 285 4.43 2.40 14.64
C VAL A 285 2.94 2.44 14.27
N LYS A 286 2.05 2.40 15.27
CA LYS A 286 0.59 2.38 15.09
C LYS A 286 0.02 3.78 14.79
N ASN A 287 0.60 4.81 15.39
CA ASN A 287 0.04 6.16 15.37
C ASN A 287 0.52 6.97 14.15
N ARG A 288 -0.38 7.81 13.59
CA ARG A 288 -0.02 8.73 12.50
C ARG A 288 0.94 9.80 13.01
N THR A 289 2.17 9.82 12.51
CA THR A 289 3.14 10.87 12.81
C THR A 289 2.85 12.12 11.96
N LEU A 290 2.28 13.16 12.57
CA LEU A 290 1.86 14.38 11.86
C LEU A 290 3.00 15.34 11.48
N LEU A 291 4.21 15.16 12.03
CA LEU A 291 5.29 16.17 12.00
C LEU A 291 6.69 15.61 11.71
N TRP A 292 6.80 14.37 11.24
CA TRP A 292 8.09 13.68 11.09
C TRP A 292 8.49 13.55 9.62
N ASP A 293 9.77 13.80 9.34
CA ASP A 293 10.35 13.57 8.01
C ASP A 293 10.36 12.08 7.66
N LYS A 294 10.18 11.75 6.38
CA LYS A 294 10.14 10.38 5.83
C LYS A 294 11.40 9.60 6.22
N ILE A 295 12.56 10.25 6.20
CA ILE A 295 13.84 9.64 6.57
C ILE A 295 13.85 9.25 8.06
N LYS A 296 13.38 10.14 8.94
CA LYS A 296 13.31 9.88 10.39
C LYS A 296 12.32 8.76 10.71
N ILE A 297 11.17 8.73 10.05
CA ILE A 297 10.19 7.63 10.16
C ILE A 297 10.85 6.31 9.74
N GLY A 298 11.56 6.31 8.61
CA GLY A 298 12.30 5.13 8.14
C GLY A 298 13.32 4.61 9.14
N LYS A 299 14.09 5.49 9.78
CA LYS A 299 15.05 5.12 10.83
C LYS A 299 14.34 4.54 12.06
N ILE A 300 13.26 5.16 12.55
CA ILE A 300 12.49 4.60 13.67
C ILE A 300 11.97 3.21 13.34
N MET A 301 11.39 3.01 12.16
CA MET A 301 10.87 1.72 11.73
C MET A 301 11.97 0.66 11.73
N ARG A 302 13.15 0.95 11.18
CA ARG A 302 14.29 0.03 11.20
C ARG A 302 14.74 -0.31 12.63
N ALA A 303 14.86 0.68 13.51
CA ALA A 303 15.22 0.43 14.90
C ALA A 303 14.17 -0.41 15.64
N CYS A 304 12.87 -0.18 15.38
CA CYS A 304 11.80 -1.00 15.96
C CYS A 304 11.89 -2.47 15.49
N ILE A 305 12.21 -2.71 14.22
CA ILE A 305 12.40 -4.06 13.68
C ILE A 305 13.62 -4.74 14.33
N ILE A 306 14.74 -4.03 14.45
CA ILE A 306 15.95 -4.55 15.11
C ILE A 306 15.63 -4.93 16.55
N LEU A 307 15.04 -4.02 17.33
CA LEU A 307 14.66 -4.28 18.71
C LEU A 307 13.67 -5.45 18.82
N HIS A 308 12.70 -5.53 17.90
CA HIS A 308 11.76 -6.65 17.85
C HIS A 308 12.50 -7.99 17.71
N ASN A 309 13.45 -8.07 16.76
CA ASN A 309 14.20 -9.28 16.48
C ASN A 309 15.10 -9.67 17.66
N MET A 310 15.79 -8.69 18.29
CA MET A 310 16.57 -8.91 19.50
C MET A 310 15.73 -9.48 20.65
N ILE A 311 14.54 -8.94 20.87
CA ILE A 311 13.62 -9.43 21.92
C ILE A 311 13.13 -10.83 21.60
N VAL A 312 12.76 -11.09 20.34
CA VAL A 312 12.32 -12.42 19.91
C VAL A 312 13.42 -13.43 20.17
N GLU A 313 14.67 -13.11 19.85
CA GLU A 313 15.84 -13.97 20.08
C GLU A 313 16.12 -14.22 21.57
N ASP A 314 16.17 -13.17 22.40
CA ASP A 314 16.40 -13.27 23.85
C ASP A 314 15.34 -14.13 24.56
N GLU A 315 14.11 -14.09 24.08
CA GLU A 315 12.97 -14.79 24.68
C GLU A 315 12.72 -16.19 24.08
N ARG A 316 13.50 -16.64 23.06
CA ARG A 316 13.27 -17.88 22.28
C ARG A 316 13.06 -19.14 23.12
N ASN A 317 13.69 -19.27 24.29
CA ASN A 317 13.60 -20.46 25.14
C ASN A 317 12.33 -20.51 26.04
N GLY A 318 11.48 -19.48 26.01
CA GLY A 318 10.25 -19.40 26.83
C GLY A 318 8.95 -19.16 26.06
N TYR A 319 8.97 -19.20 24.72
CA TYR A 319 7.81 -18.82 23.90
C TYR A 319 6.82 -19.97 23.65
N THR A 320 5.79 -20.03 24.50
CA THR A 320 4.47 -20.56 24.15
C THR A 320 3.40 -19.56 24.58
N GLN A 321 3.25 -18.43 23.88
CA GLN A 321 1.99 -17.65 23.83
C GLN A 321 2.18 -16.40 22.95
N PHE A 322 1.47 -16.38 21.81
CA PHE A 322 1.23 -15.18 21.00
C PHE A 322 0.04 -14.41 21.56
N ASP A 323 0.10 -14.01 22.83
CA ASP A 323 -1.02 -13.33 23.46
C ASP A 323 -0.84 -11.81 23.41
N GLU A 324 -1.56 -11.16 22.50
CA GLU A 324 -1.63 -9.70 22.38
C GLU A 324 -2.15 -9.04 23.67
N SER A 325 -2.89 -9.79 24.51
CA SER A 325 -3.46 -9.30 25.77
C SER A 325 -2.40 -8.91 26.80
N VAL A 326 -1.18 -9.46 26.73
CA VAL A 326 -0.05 -9.13 27.62
C VAL A 326 0.37 -7.66 27.46
N PHE A 327 0.07 -7.05 26.31
CA PHE A 327 0.42 -5.67 26.00
C PHE A 327 -0.70 -4.67 26.32
N ALA A 328 -1.92 -5.13 26.61
CA ALA A 328 -3.06 -4.30 26.97
C ALA A 328 -2.90 -3.70 28.38
N GLN A 329 -3.20 -2.41 28.53
CA GLN A 329 -3.32 -1.79 29.85
C GLN A 329 -4.79 -1.81 30.32
N PRO A 330 -5.07 -2.01 31.62
CA PRO A 330 -6.37 -1.66 32.17
C PRO A 330 -6.55 -0.14 32.09
N GLU A 331 -7.75 0.25 31.71
CA GLU A 331 -8.19 1.56 31.25
C GLU A 331 -7.73 2.76 32.11
N SER A 332 -7.28 3.82 31.44
CA SER A 332 -7.41 5.20 31.94
C SER A 332 -8.42 5.93 31.04
N ASN A 333 -9.52 6.35 31.65
CA ASN A 333 -10.82 6.83 31.13
C ASN A 333 -10.88 7.95 30.07
N GLN A 334 -9.94 8.11 29.12
CA GLN A 334 -10.07 9.08 28.03
C GLN A 334 -9.47 8.61 26.69
N SER A 335 -10.15 7.69 26.01
CA SER A 335 -10.14 7.58 24.54
C SER A 335 -11.35 6.76 24.08
N PRO A 336 -11.92 6.99 22.88
CA PRO A 336 -13.14 6.30 22.47
C PRO A 336 -12.85 4.81 22.27
N GLN A 337 -13.49 4.01 23.11
CA GLN A 337 -13.48 2.55 23.11
C GLN A 337 -13.92 2.03 21.73
N VAL A 338 -13.09 1.19 21.12
CA VAL A 338 -13.52 0.28 20.06
C VAL A 338 -13.52 -1.11 20.67
N ASP A 339 -14.70 -1.71 20.71
CA ASP A 339 -14.98 -3.00 21.33
C ASP A 339 -14.29 -4.14 20.56
N PHE A 340 -13.52 -4.99 21.24
CA PHE A 340 -12.75 -6.10 20.63
C PHE A 340 -13.44 -7.48 20.79
N ALA A 341 -14.71 -7.52 21.20
CA ALA A 341 -15.47 -8.77 21.26
C ALA A 341 -15.95 -9.21 19.87
N PHE A 342 -15.13 -9.95 19.13
CA PHE A 342 -15.64 -10.76 18.01
C PHE A 342 -16.26 -12.04 18.60
N SER A 343 -17.56 -11.98 18.91
CA SER A 343 -18.35 -13.17 19.19
C SER A 343 -18.35 -14.09 17.96
N THR A 344 -18.03 -15.37 18.15
CA THR A 344 -18.12 -16.39 17.09
C THR A 344 -19.49 -17.04 16.98
N ASP A 345 -20.47 -16.61 17.78
CA ASP A 345 -21.87 -17.00 17.61
C ASP A 345 -22.64 -15.89 16.88
N MET A 346 -22.78 -16.06 15.57
CA MET A 346 -23.78 -15.36 14.79
C MET A 346 -25.05 -16.24 14.78
N PRO A 347 -26.17 -15.84 15.42
CA PRO A 347 -27.43 -16.53 15.23
C PRO A 347 -27.78 -16.53 13.74
N SER A 348 -28.02 -17.70 13.19
CA SER A 348 -28.40 -17.87 11.79
C SER A 348 -29.61 -16.98 11.45
N ASN A 349 -29.44 -16.09 10.47
CA ASN A 349 -30.46 -15.20 9.92
C ASN A 349 -31.58 -15.94 9.14
N LEU A 350 -31.92 -17.18 9.49
CA LEU A 350 -33.04 -17.91 8.89
C LEU A 350 -34.40 -17.41 9.43
N GLY A 351 -34.43 -16.81 10.62
CA GLY A 351 -35.65 -16.23 11.21
C GLY A 351 -36.13 -14.94 10.54
N ASN A 352 -35.20 -14.13 10.00
CA ASN A 352 -35.54 -12.85 9.35
C ASN A 352 -36.03 -13.04 7.90
N VAL A 353 -35.68 -14.15 7.25
CA VAL A 353 -36.20 -14.52 5.92
C VAL A 353 -37.62 -15.10 6.01
N MET A 354 -37.95 -15.83 7.08
CA MET A 354 -39.32 -16.34 7.31
C MET A 354 -40.34 -15.25 7.66
N ASN A 355 -39.93 -14.18 8.36
CA ASN A 355 -40.80 -13.01 8.57
C ASN A 355 -41.01 -12.16 7.30
N MET A 356 -40.07 -12.17 6.35
CA MET A 356 -40.20 -11.45 5.08
C MET A 356 -41.05 -12.19 4.03
N MET A 357 -41.20 -13.52 4.16
CA MET A 357 -42.14 -14.31 3.34
C MET A 357 -43.58 -14.27 3.86
N SER A 358 -43.79 -13.99 5.16
CA SER A 358 -45.14 -13.82 5.72
C SER A 358 -45.75 -12.44 5.44
N ILE A 359 -44.91 -11.41 5.19
CA ILE A 359 -45.37 -10.06 4.79
C ILE A 359 -45.58 -9.95 3.27
N ARG A 360 -45.02 -10.84 2.45
CA ARG A 360 -45.23 -10.83 0.98
C ARG A 360 -46.54 -11.47 0.51
N ASN A 361 -47.19 -12.28 1.33
CA ASN A 361 -48.47 -12.90 0.97
C ASN A 361 -49.72 -12.06 1.38
N GLN A 362 -49.54 -10.84 1.89
CA GLN A 362 -50.64 -9.91 2.21
C GLN A 362 -50.72 -8.67 1.29
N ILE A 363 -49.92 -8.62 0.22
CA ILE A 363 -49.98 -7.54 -0.80
C ILE A 363 -50.26 -8.13 -2.19
N ARG A 364 -51.24 -9.03 -2.25
CA ARG A 364 -51.92 -9.38 -3.49
C ARG A 364 -53.35 -9.76 -3.15
N ASP A 365 -54.15 -8.75 -2.80
CA ASP A 365 -55.54 -8.62 -3.26
C ASP A 365 -56.25 -7.37 -2.66
N ASN A 366 -56.68 -6.51 -3.59
CA ASN A 366 -57.92 -5.73 -3.62
C ASN A 366 -58.26 -4.62 -2.60
N LYS A 367 -58.58 -3.45 -3.21
CA LYS A 367 -59.60 -2.43 -2.91
C LYS A 367 -59.20 -1.11 -2.22
N LYS A 368 -59.25 -0.07 -3.07
CA LYS A 368 -59.94 1.24 -2.94
C LYS A 368 -59.49 2.25 -1.86
N THR A 369 -58.99 3.38 -2.38
CA THR A 369 -59.44 4.75 -2.08
C THR A 369 -60.12 5.01 -0.73
N SER A 370 -59.40 5.66 0.18
CA SER A 370 -59.83 6.83 0.98
C SER A 370 -58.81 7.08 2.08
N THR A 371 -58.70 8.33 2.54
CA THR A 371 -57.90 8.78 3.69
C THR A 371 -56.46 9.28 3.40
N ILE A 372 -56.30 10.03 2.31
CA ILE A 372 -55.39 11.19 2.31
C ILE A 372 -56.14 12.29 3.06
N GLU A 373 -56.03 12.36 4.39
CA GLU A 373 -56.34 13.60 5.16
C GLU A 373 -56.09 13.54 6.69
N ARG A 374 -55.56 12.45 7.27
CA ARG A 374 -55.32 12.37 8.73
C ARG A 374 -53.88 12.09 9.16
N GLY A 375 -52.90 12.58 8.38
CA GLY A 375 -51.47 12.39 8.66
C GLY A 375 -50.62 13.65 8.71
N LYS A 376 -51.23 14.86 8.70
CA LYS A 376 -50.50 16.14 8.66
C LYS A 376 -50.28 16.82 10.02
N GLU A 377 -50.71 16.22 11.13
CA GLU A 377 -50.58 16.84 12.47
C GLU A 377 -49.63 16.13 13.45
N GLN A 378 -48.90 15.11 13.01
CA GLN A 378 -48.05 14.33 13.94
C GLN A 378 -46.63 14.07 13.42
N ILE A 379 -46.08 14.99 12.64
CA ILE A 379 -44.65 15.01 12.23
C ILE A 379 -44.06 16.37 12.61
N GLY A 380 -44.08 16.67 13.91
CA GLY A 380 -43.51 17.90 14.48
C GLY A 380 -42.58 17.68 15.67
N LYS A 381 -42.46 16.45 16.17
CA LYS A 381 -41.57 16.10 17.27
C LYS A 381 -41.06 14.69 17.03
N ASP A 382 -39.83 14.61 16.53
CA ASP A 382 -38.87 13.49 16.65
C ASP A 382 -37.84 13.60 15.52
N ARG A 383 -37.02 14.65 15.59
CA ARG A 383 -35.76 14.78 14.85
C ARG A 383 -34.62 15.01 15.84
N SER A 384 -34.31 13.99 16.62
CA SER A 384 -33.01 13.83 17.26
C SER A 384 -32.79 12.35 17.55
N ASN A 385 -31.71 11.79 16.99
CA ASN A 385 -31.21 10.43 17.17
C ASN A 385 -31.72 9.33 16.21
N SER A 386 -31.30 9.41 14.96
CA SER A 386 -30.75 8.24 14.25
C SER A 386 -29.88 8.71 13.08
N LYS A 387 -28.55 8.80 13.28
CA LYS A 387 -27.60 8.88 12.16
C LYS A 387 -27.42 7.46 11.62
N THR A 388 -28.37 7.03 10.79
CA THR A 388 -28.17 5.89 9.90
C THR A 388 -27.28 6.39 8.77
N THR A 389 -26.00 6.03 8.81
CA THR A 389 -25.03 6.26 7.75
C THR A 389 -25.47 5.46 6.52
N PHE A 390 -26.27 6.08 5.66
CA PHE A 390 -26.30 5.68 4.26
C PHE A 390 -24.89 5.91 3.72
N VAL A 391 -24.16 4.82 3.48
CA VAL A 391 -22.95 4.86 2.64
C VAL A 391 -23.44 5.14 1.22
N SER A 392 -23.66 6.42 0.93
CA SER A 392 -23.61 6.91 -0.44
C SER A 392 -22.18 6.65 -0.91
N ARG A 393 -22.00 5.65 -1.78
CA ARG A 393 -20.80 5.63 -2.63
C ARG A 393 -20.86 6.95 -3.39
N LYS A 394 -20.09 7.95 -2.94
CA LYS A 394 -19.81 9.15 -3.73
C LYS A 394 -19.35 8.65 -5.09
N THR A 395 -20.19 8.81 -6.09
CA THR A 395 -19.76 8.78 -7.48
C THR A 395 -18.86 10.00 -7.63
N ASP A 396 -17.55 9.81 -7.43
CA ASP A 396 -16.57 10.81 -7.83
C ASP A 396 -16.84 11.12 -9.31
N LEU A 397 -17.12 12.39 -9.62
CA LEU A 397 -17.31 12.84 -10.99
C LEU A 397 -15.97 12.68 -11.72
N LYS A 398 -15.83 11.57 -12.47
CA LYS A 398 -14.65 11.30 -13.29
C LYS A 398 -14.76 12.09 -14.59
N MET A 399 -14.03 13.21 -14.67
CA MET A 399 -13.99 14.15 -15.81
C MET A 399 -13.22 13.61 -17.04
N GLU A 400 -12.99 12.30 -17.12
CA GLU A 400 -12.17 11.69 -18.16
C GLU A 400 -12.88 11.67 -19.51
N CYS A 401 -12.10 11.66 -20.59
CA CYS A 401 -12.60 11.60 -21.96
C CYS A 401 -11.76 10.60 -22.76
N VAL A 402 -12.35 9.49 -23.15
CA VAL A 402 -11.72 8.50 -24.03
C VAL A 402 -12.71 8.12 -25.12
N PHE A 403 -12.32 8.23 -26.38
CA PHE A 403 -13.20 7.91 -27.50
C PHE A 403 -12.41 7.41 -28.70
N GLY A 404 -13.08 6.71 -29.62
CA GLY A 404 -12.44 6.15 -30.79
C GLY A 404 -13.45 5.78 -31.87
N LEU A 405 -12.92 5.58 -33.07
CA LEU A 405 -13.70 5.22 -34.25
C LEU A 405 -12.88 4.38 -35.24
N VAL A 406 -13.57 3.65 -36.10
CA VAL A 406 -13.00 2.81 -37.17
C VAL A 406 -13.29 3.48 -38.51
N GLY A 407 -12.25 3.74 -39.28
CA GLY A 407 -12.35 4.23 -40.65
C GLY A 407 -11.94 3.17 -41.67
N ASN A 408 -11.70 3.60 -42.91
CA ASN A 408 -11.36 2.67 -43.99
C ASN A 408 -9.91 2.14 -43.84
N GLY A 409 -9.77 0.99 -43.18
CA GLY A 409 -8.48 0.30 -43.00
C GLY A 409 -7.64 0.77 -41.82
N PHE A 410 -8.21 1.59 -40.92
CA PHE A 410 -7.56 2.07 -39.71
C PHE A 410 -8.55 2.22 -38.56
N ALA A 411 -8.05 2.27 -37.33
CA ALA A 411 -8.81 2.68 -36.15
C ALA A 411 -8.08 3.79 -35.40
N ILE A 412 -8.83 4.77 -34.91
CA ILE A 412 -8.32 5.91 -34.15
C ILE A 412 -8.86 5.86 -32.73
N VAL A 413 -8.00 6.20 -31.78
CA VAL A 413 -8.35 6.39 -30.38
C VAL A 413 -7.78 7.74 -29.93
N ALA A 414 -8.61 8.52 -29.26
CA ALA A 414 -8.24 9.77 -28.63
C ALA A 414 -8.59 9.75 -27.13
N ALA A 415 -7.71 10.31 -26.32
CA ALA A 415 -7.92 10.43 -24.89
C ALA A 415 -7.39 11.77 -24.37
N ASP A 416 -8.04 12.29 -23.34
CA ASP A 416 -7.50 13.43 -22.59
C ASP A 416 -6.28 13.02 -21.76
N THR A 417 -5.41 13.97 -21.45
CA THR A 417 -4.17 13.68 -20.70
C THR A 417 -4.19 14.19 -19.26
N SER A 418 -5.40 14.45 -18.72
CA SER A 418 -5.57 15.04 -17.40
C SER A 418 -5.89 13.96 -16.36
N ALA A 419 -5.12 13.95 -15.27
CA ALA A 419 -5.43 13.19 -14.07
C ALA A 419 -6.17 14.12 -13.11
N VAL A 420 -7.49 14.01 -13.05
CA VAL A 420 -8.35 14.87 -12.22
C VAL A 420 -8.97 14.06 -11.10
N HIS A 421 -8.87 14.56 -9.87
CA HIS A 421 -9.61 14.02 -8.72
C HIS A 421 -10.45 15.12 -8.10
N SER A 422 -11.77 14.97 -8.17
CA SER A 422 -12.73 16.02 -7.80
C SER A 422 -12.48 17.32 -8.59
N ILE A 423 -12.10 18.41 -7.92
CA ILE A 423 -11.80 19.72 -8.52
C ILE A 423 -10.30 19.96 -8.73
N LEU A 424 -9.44 19.03 -8.30
CA LEU A 424 -7.99 19.17 -8.36
C LEU A 424 -7.43 18.43 -9.59
N VAL A 425 -6.62 19.13 -10.38
CA VAL A 425 -5.84 18.53 -11.47
C VAL A 425 -4.47 18.13 -10.91
N HIS A 426 -4.21 16.83 -10.82
CA HIS A 426 -2.94 16.29 -10.33
C HIS A 426 -1.85 16.31 -11.42
N LYS A 427 -2.23 16.03 -12.67
CA LYS A 427 -1.33 15.91 -13.81
C LYS A 427 -2.06 16.28 -15.10
N ASN A 428 -1.34 16.85 -16.07
CA ASN A 428 -1.88 17.28 -17.38
C ASN A 428 -1.19 16.62 -18.59
N ASN A 429 -0.31 15.65 -18.33
CA ASN A 429 0.48 14.90 -19.32
C ASN A 429 0.47 13.38 -19.06
N GLU A 430 -0.69 12.84 -18.66
CA GLU A 430 -0.90 11.39 -18.52
C GLU A 430 -1.36 10.78 -19.84
N ASP A 431 -0.62 9.80 -20.38
CA ASP A 431 -1.07 9.06 -21.56
C ASP A 431 -2.02 7.92 -21.12
N LYS A 432 -3.28 8.00 -21.53
CA LYS A 432 -4.32 7.00 -21.21
C LYS A 432 -4.49 5.93 -22.28
N ILE A 433 -3.72 6.01 -23.37
CA ILE A 433 -3.74 5.06 -24.48
C ILE A 433 -2.43 4.30 -24.50
N MET A 434 -2.46 3.00 -24.21
CA MET A 434 -1.28 2.17 -24.21
C MET A 434 -1.20 1.28 -25.47
N LEU A 435 0.02 0.98 -25.91
CA LEU A 435 0.27 -0.02 -26.95
C LEU A 435 0.21 -1.41 -26.31
N LEU A 436 -0.69 -2.28 -26.77
CA LEU A 436 -0.72 -3.68 -26.32
C LEU A 436 0.33 -4.52 -27.06
N ASP A 437 0.43 -4.31 -28.37
CA ASP A 437 1.44 -4.90 -29.25
C ASP A 437 1.68 -3.98 -30.46
N SER A 438 2.35 -4.46 -31.51
CA SER A 438 2.67 -3.65 -32.70
C SER A 438 1.44 -3.16 -33.47
N HIS A 439 0.26 -3.78 -33.32
CA HIS A 439 -0.96 -3.47 -34.07
C HIS A 439 -2.20 -3.40 -33.18
N LYS A 440 -2.06 -3.10 -31.88
CA LYS A 440 -3.17 -2.98 -30.93
C LYS A 440 -2.94 -1.86 -29.93
N LEU A 441 -4.00 -1.09 -29.69
CA LEU A 441 -4.08 0.00 -28.73
C LEU A 441 -5.16 -0.33 -27.69
N ILE A 442 -4.88 0.00 -26.44
CA ILE A 442 -5.84 -0.07 -25.33
C ILE A 442 -5.98 1.31 -24.70
N ALA A 443 -7.18 1.86 -24.78
CA ALA A 443 -7.56 3.11 -24.15
C ALA A 443 -8.41 2.76 -22.94
N ALA A 444 -8.06 3.27 -21.77
CA ALA A 444 -8.82 2.98 -20.56
C ALA A 444 -9.26 4.26 -19.85
N SER A 445 -10.48 4.23 -19.31
CA SER A 445 -11.06 5.27 -18.46
C SER A 445 -11.57 4.64 -17.18
N GLY A 446 -11.36 5.25 -16.02
CA GLY A 446 -11.70 4.67 -14.74
C GLY A 446 -10.96 5.29 -13.58
N GLU A 447 -10.84 4.53 -12.49
CA GLU A 447 -9.95 4.91 -11.39
C GLU A 447 -8.49 4.84 -11.86
N PRO A 448 -7.65 5.88 -11.64
CA PRO A 448 -6.27 5.87 -12.14
C PRO A 448 -5.45 4.66 -11.70
N GLY A 449 -5.59 4.23 -10.43
CA GLY A 449 -4.91 3.04 -9.90
C GLY A 449 -5.31 1.76 -10.64
N ASP A 450 -6.63 1.52 -10.76
CA ASP A 450 -7.16 0.35 -11.48
C ASP A 450 -6.79 0.39 -12.96
N ARG A 451 -6.86 1.57 -13.58
CA ARG A 451 -6.56 1.79 -15.01
C ARG A 451 -5.12 1.36 -15.33
N VAL A 452 -4.15 1.89 -14.58
CA VAL A 452 -2.73 1.57 -14.80
C VAL A 452 -2.48 0.08 -14.54
N GLN A 453 -2.88 -0.43 -13.38
CA GLN A 453 -2.64 -1.84 -13.02
C GLN A 453 -3.28 -2.81 -14.03
N PHE A 454 -4.55 -2.60 -14.36
CA PHE A 454 -5.30 -3.54 -15.19
C PHE A 454 -4.81 -3.54 -16.64
N THR A 455 -4.54 -2.36 -17.21
CA THR A 455 -4.05 -2.27 -18.58
C THR A 455 -2.65 -2.87 -18.73
N GLU A 456 -1.73 -2.62 -17.79
CA GLU A 456 -0.41 -3.24 -17.76
C GLU A 456 -0.51 -4.77 -17.62
N TYR A 457 -1.39 -5.26 -16.74
CA TYR A 457 -1.64 -6.70 -16.59
C TYR A 457 -2.07 -7.34 -17.92
N VAL A 458 -3.00 -6.71 -18.65
CA VAL A 458 -3.45 -7.19 -19.97
C VAL A 458 -2.30 -7.19 -20.96
N GLN A 459 -1.51 -6.11 -21.05
CA GLN A 459 -0.37 -6.00 -21.96
C GLN A 459 0.66 -7.10 -21.73
N LYS A 460 1.04 -7.35 -20.47
CA LYS A 460 2.03 -8.38 -20.12
C LYS A 460 1.52 -9.78 -20.44
N ASN A 461 0.24 -10.07 -20.20
CA ASN A 461 -0.32 -11.39 -20.52
C ASN A 461 -0.48 -11.62 -22.03
N VAL A 462 -0.86 -10.59 -22.80
CA VAL A 462 -0.89 -10.67 -24.27
C VAL A 462 0.52 -10.92 -24.82
N SER A 463 1.52 -10.22 -24.29
CA SER A 463 2.94 -10.44 -24.65
C SER A 463 3.42 -11.84 -24.28
N LEU A 464 3.10 -12.30 -23.06
CA LEU A 464 3.44 -13.64 -22.58
C LEU A 464 2.82 -14.74 -23.45
N TYR A 465 1.57 -14.56 -23.88
CA TYR A 465 0.91 -15.48 -24.80
C TYR A 465 1.67 -15.57 -26.12
N GLN A 466 2.09 -14.43 -26.69
CA GLN A 466 2.89 -14.40 -27.91
C GLN A 466 4.25 -15.09 -27.73
N PHE A 467 4.93 -14.87 -26.61
CA PHE A 467 6.20 -15.56 -26.31
C PHE A 467 6.03 -17.08 -26.17
N ARG A 468 4.95 -17.55 -25.56
CA ARG A 468 4.70 -18.99 -25.35
C ARG A 468 4.28 -19.72 -26.61
N ASN A 469 3.46 -19.10 -27.44
CA ASN A 469 2.85 -19.76 -28.59
C ASN A 469 3.50 -19.36 -29.93
N GLY A 470 4.37 -18.35 -29.95
CA GLY A 470 5.00 -17.82 -31.16
C GLY A 470 4.07 -17.03 -32.08
N ILE A 471 2.80 -16.85 -31.71
CA ILE A 471 1.76 -16.21 -32.53
C ILE A 471 1.08 -15.10 -31.71
N PRO A 472 0.95 -13.87 -32.25
CA PRO A 472 0.23 -12.80 -31.58
C PRO A 472 -1.28 -13.08 -31.56
N LEU A 473 -1.97 -12.63 -30.50
CA LEU A 473 -3.42 -12.72 -30.43
C LEU A 473 -4.06 -11.82 -31.50
N THR A 474 -5.21 -12.23 -32.03
CA THR A 474 -6.07 -11.34 -32.82
C THR A 474 -6.70 -10.29 -31.90
N THR A 475 -7.15 -9.17 -32.46
CA THR A 475 -7.82 -8.12 -31.68
C THR A 475 -9.07 -8.64 -30.99
N ALA A 476 -9.84 -9.51 -31.66
CA ALA A 476 -11.01 -10.16 -31.09
C ALA A 476 -10.65 -11.08 -29.89
N ALA A 477 -9.55 -11.83 -30.00
CA ALA A 477 -9.09 -12.71 -28.94
C ALA A 477 -8.55 -11.91 -27.74
N ALA A 478 -7.79 -10.84 -27.98
CA ALA A 478 -7.31 -9.94 -26.94
C ALA A 478 -8.46 -9.25 -26.19
N ALA A 479 -9.51 -8.84 -26.91
CA ALA A 479 -10.71 -8.24 -26.31
C ALA A 479 -11.48 -9.26 -25.45
N ASN A 480 -11.62 -10.50 -25.91
CA ASN A 480 -12.25 -11.58 -25.14
C ASN A 480 -11.45 -11.96 -23.89
N PHE A 481 -10.12 -12.00 -24.00
CA PHE A 481 -9.23 -12.21 -22.86
C PHE A 481 -9.43 -11.10 -21.81
N THR A 482 -9.33 -9.84 -22.23
CA THR A 482 -9.55 -8.66 -21.37
C THR A 482 -10.90 -8.70 -20.65
N ARG A 483 -11.96 -9.02 -21.40
CA ARG A 483 -13.32 -9.19 -20.86
C ARG A 483 -13.39 -10.33 -19.84
N GLY A 484 -12.73 -11.46 -20.09
CA GLY A 484 -12.68 -12.60 -19.19
C GLY A 484 -12.03 -12.27 -17.84
N GLU A 485 -10.95 -11.48 -17.89
CA GLU A 485 -10.24 -11.01 -16.69
C GLU A 485 -11.10 -10.01 -15.88
N LEU A 486 -11.75 -9.04 -16.55
CA LEU A 486 -12.71 -8.15 -15.88
C LEU A 486 -13.87 -8.93 -15.23
N ALA A 487 -14.46 -9.89 -15.96
CA ALA A 487 -15.56 -10.71 -15.46
C ALA A 487 -15.14 -11.55 -14.23
N THR A 488 -13.89 -11.99 -14.19
CA THR A 488 -13.34 -12.72 -13.05
C THR A 488 -13.13 -11.78 -11.85
N ALA A 489 -12.61 -10.58 -12.10
CA ALA A 489 -12.39 -9.55 -11.08
C ALA A 489 -13.72 -9.11 -10.43
N LEU A 490 -14.80 -8.97 -11.21
CA LEU A 490 -16.13 -8.61 -10.70
C LEU A 490 -16.67 -9.51 -9.58
N ARG A 491 -16.22 -10.77 -9.52
CA ARG A 491 -16.66 -11.75 -8.51
C ARG A 491 -15.76 -11.79 -7.26
N LYS A 492 -14.63 -11.09 -7.28
CA LYS A 492 -13.64 -11.05 -6.19
C LYS A 492 -13.40 -9.62 -5.71
N ASN A 493 -12.72 -8.83 -6.53
CA ASN A 493 -12.44 -7.42 -6.29
C ASN A 493 -12.59 -6.65 -7.62
N PRO A 494 -13.69 -5.90 -7.82
CA PRO A 494 -14.05 -5.35 -9.11
C PRO A 494 -13.15 -4.17 -9.50
N TYR A 495 -12.59 -4.22 -10.71
CA TYR A 495 -11.93 -3.07 -11.32
C TYR A 495 -12.96 -2.04 -11.80
N SER A 496 -12.74 -0.76 -11.49
CA SER A 496 -13.58 0.34 -11.98
C SER A 496 -12.98 0.94 -13.26
N VAL A 497 -12.90 0.15 -14.32
CA VAL A 497 -12.29 0.53 -15.61
C VAL A 497 -13.18 0.19 -16.81
N ASN A 498 -13.23 1.10 -17.77
CA ASN A 498 -13.83 0.94 -19.08
C ASN A 498 -12.74 0.98 -20.13
N ILE A 499 -12.87 0.20 -21.19
CA ILE A 499 -11.80 -0.03 -22.16
C ILE A 499 -12.33 0.10 -23.59
N LEU A 500 -11.66 0.92 -24.39
CA LEU A 500 -11.72 0.88 -25.85
C LEU A 500 -10.45 0.21 -26.36
N MET A 501 -10.62 -0.94 -27.02
CA MET A 501 -9.51 -1.66 -27.64
C MET A 501 -9.60 -1.52 -29.15
N ALA A 502 -8.61 -0.88 -29.74
CA ALA A 502 -8.48 -0.73 -31.19
C ALA A 502 -7.35 -1.62 -31.69
N GLY A 503 -7.52 -2.24 -32.86
CA GLY A 503 -6.46 -3.06 -33.44
C GLY A 503 -6.65 -3.28 -34.94
N TYR A 504 -5.56 -3.69 -35.59
CA TYR A 504 -5.55 -4.10 -36.99
C TYR A 504 -5.07 -5.54 -37.10
N ASP A 505 -5.93 -6.41 -37.63
CA ASP A 505 -5.59 -7.80 -37.93
C ASP A 505 -5.48 -7.97 -39.46
N LYS A 506 -4.48 -8.70 -39.95
CA LYS A 506 -4.24 -8.87 -41.40
C LYS A 506 -5.44 -9.43 -42.17
N GLU A 507 -6.21 -10.32 -41.54
CA GLU A 507 -7.38 -10.95 -42.17
C GLU A 507 -8.68 -10.19 -41.90
N ALA A 508 -8.85 -9.61 -40.70
CA ALA A 508 -10.11 -8.99 -40.29
C ALA A 508 -10.15 -7.46 -40.47
N GLY A 509 -9.01 -6.84 -40.78
CA GLY A 509 -8.86 -5.40 -40.91
C GLY A 509 -8.85 -4.66 -39.57
N ALA A 510 -9.14 -3.36 -39.63
CA ALA A 510 -9.26 -2.52 -38.44
C ALA A 510 -10.54 -2.84 -37.66
N SER A 511 -10.45 -2.87 -36.34
CA SER A 511 -11.59 -3.12 -35.45
C SER A 511 -11.46 -2.37 -34.13
N LEU A 512 -12.61 -2.04 -33.55
CA LEU A 512 -12.74 -1.39 -32.25
C LEU A 512 -13.70 -2.19 -31.38
N TYR A 513 -13.29 -2.44 -30.14
CA TYR A 513 -14.07 -3.16 -29.14
C TYR A 513 -14.33 -2.26 -27.94
N TYR A 514 -15.61 -2.18 -27.57
CA TYR A 514 -16.12 -1.50 -26.40
C TYR A 514 -16.29 -2.50 -25.27
N ILE A 515 -15.59 -2.28 -24.15
CA ILE A 515 -15.66 -3.11 -22.96
C ILE A 515 -15.97 -2.23 -21.76
N ASP A 516 -17.12 -2.41 -21.12
CA ASP A 516 -17.48 -1.63 -19.93
C ASP A 516 -16.95 -2.26 -18.63
N TYR A 517 -17.09 -1.51 -17.55
CA TYR A 517 -16.68 -1.93 -16.21
C TYR A 517 -17.43 -3.15 -15.65
N ILE A 518 -18.55 -3.58 -16.28
CA ILE A 518 -19.27 -4.80 -15.93
C ILE A 518 -18.93 -5.98 -16.88
N ALA A 519 -17.88 -5.82 -17.69
CA ALA A 519 -17.35 -6.84 -18.60
C ALA A 519 -18.31 -7.25 -19.73
N THR A 520 -19.17 -6.34 -20.20
CA THR A 520 -19.81 -6.49 -21.52
C THR A 520 -18.79 -6.21 -22.62
N LEU A 521 -18.95 -6.85 -23.77
CA LEU A 521 -18.04 -6.72 -24.91
C LEU A 521 -18.86 -6.55 -26.18
N HIS A 522 -18.63 -5.45 -26.88
CA HIS A 522 -19.26 -5.16 -28.17
C HIS A 522 -18.21 -4.74 -29.19
N LYS A 523 -18.26 -5.31 -30.40
CA LYS A 523 -17.55 -4.74 -31.55
C LYS A 523 -18.35 -3.54 -32.05
N VAL A 524 -17.72 -2.38 -32.14
CA VAL A 524 -18.38 -1.11 -32.50
C VAL A 524 -17.56 -0.35 -33.54
N ASP A 525 -18.23 0.46 -34.35
CA ASP A 525 -17.54 1.33 -35.32
C ASP A 525 -17.06 2.65 -34.67
N LYS A 526 -17.69 3.02 -33.56
CA LYS A 526 -17.38 4.22 -32.76
C LYS A 526 -17.80 3.98 -31.32
N GLY A 527 -17.05 4.55 -30.39
CA GLY A 527 -17.31 4.40 -28.96
C GLY A 527 -16.67 5.50 -28.13
N ALA A 528 -17.25 5.77 -26.97
CA ALA A 528 -16.71 6.73 -26.02
C ALA A 528 -17.01 6.33 -24.57
N PHE A 529 -16.09 6.66 -23.68
CA PHE A 529 -16.18 6.51 -22.25
C PHE A 529 -15.79 7.80 -21.53
N GLY A 530 -16.16 7.85 -20.25
CA GLY A 530 -15.97 9.01 -19.40
C GLY A 530 -16.99 10.11 -19.68
N TYR A 531 -16.84 11.24 -19.02
CA TYR A 531 -17.79 12.35 -19.10
C TYR A 531 -17.81 13.02 -20.49
N GLY A 532 -16.70 12.95 -21.22
CA GLY A 532 -16.64 13.45 -22.61
C GLY A 532 -17.55 12.71 -23.59
N SER A 533 -18.01 11.50 -23.24
CA SER A 533 -18.85 10.67 -24.13
C SER A 533 -20.19 11.33 -24.47
N TYR A 534 -20.79 12.08 -23.53
CA TYR A 534 -22.06 12.78 -23.74
C TYR A 534 -22.00 13.77 -24.91
N PHE A 535 -20.82 14.33 -25.18
CA PHE A 535 -20.62 15.30 -26.26
C PHE A 535 -20.05 14.62 -27.50
N SER A 536 -19.01 13.80 -27.36
CA SER A 536 -18.35 13.16 -28.50
C SER A 536 -19.26 12.16 -29.24
N LEU A 537 -20.10 11.38 -28.54
CA LEU A 537 -21.03 10.46 -29.20
C LEU A 537 -22.02 11.20 -30.09
N SER A 538 -22.57 12.32 -29.61
CA SER A 538 -23.51 13.12 -30.40
C SER A 538 -22.87 13.71 -31.67
N THR A 539 -21.61 14.14 -31.58
CA THR A 539 -20.84 14.64 -32.72
C THR A 539 -20.53 13.53 -33.72
N MET A 540 -20.09 12.37 -33.22
CA MET A 540 -19.83 11.18 -34.05
C MET A 540 -21.12 10.61 -34.65
N ASP A 541 -22.28 10.72 -34.01
CA ASP A 541 -23.56 10.30 -34.59
C ASP A 541 -23.97 11.11 -35.81
N ARG A 542 -23.61 12.39 -35.84
CA ARG A 542 -23.95 13.27 -36.96
C ARG A 542 -22.97 13.20 -38.13
N HIS A 543 -21.68 13.00 -37.86
CA HIS A 543 -20.63 13.21 -38.87
C HIS A 543 -19.86 11.95 -39.26
N PHE A 544 -19.98 10.86 -38.51
CA PHE A 544 -19.26 9.62 -38.80
C PHE A 544 -19.77 8.95 -40.08
N ARG A 545 -18.84 8.47 -40.91
CA ARG A 545 -19.08 7.55 -42.02
C ARG A 545 -18.06 6.41 -41.95
N SER A 546 -18.45 5.21 -42.38
CA SER A 546 -17.57 4.02 -42.33
C SER A 546 -16.42 4.06 -43.35
N ASP A 547 -16.55 4.88 -44.39
CA ASP A 547 -15.59 5.02 -45.50
C ASP A 547 -14.62 6.19 -45.35
N MET A 548 -14.57 6.82 -44.16
CA MET A 548 -13.74 8.00 -43.91
C MET A 548 -12.24 7.72 -44.13
N SER A 549 -11.55 8.70 -44.73
CA SER A 549 -10.07 8.73 -44.76
C SER A 549 -9.50 9.09 -43.39
N VAL A 550 -8.18 8.90 -43.21
CA VAL A 550 -7.50 9.25 -41.96
C VAL A 550 -7.66 10.74 -41.64
N GLU A 551 -7.57 11.59 -42.65
CA GLU A 551 -7.69 13.05 -42.52
C GLU A 551 -9.10 13.46 -42.10
N GLU A 552 -10.14 12.90 -42.74
CA GLU A 552 -11.54 13.17 -42.38
C GLU A 552 -11.84 12.68 -40.95
N ALA A 553 -11.30 11.52 -40.58
CA ALA A 553 -11.46 10.95 -39.25
C ALA A 553 -10.79 11.82 -38.18
N ILE A 554 -9.62 12.39 -38.46
CA ILE A 554 -8.93 13.34 -37.58
C ILE A 554 -9.73 14.64 -37.45
N GLU A 555 -10.31 15.16 -38.54
CA GLU A 555 -11.17 16.34 -38.47
C GLU A 555 -12.40 16.09 -37.57
N LEU A 556 -12.98 14.89 -37.62
CA LEU A 556 -14.06 14.49 -36.73
C LEU A 556 -13.61 14.38 -35.26
N VAL A 557 -12.42 13.83 -35.00
CA VAL A 557 -11.82 13.80 -33.67
C VAL A 557 -11.61 15.22 -33.14
N ASP A 558 -11.10 16.13 -33.97
CA ASP A 558 -10.88 17.54 -33.61
C ASP A 558 -12.21 18.25 -33.31
N LYS A 559 -13.28 18.00 -34.08
CA LYS A 559 -14.64 18.47 -33.75
C LYS A 559 -15.13 17.95 -32.40
N CYS A 560 -14.85 16.69 -32.07
CA CYS A 560 -15.21 16.13 -30.76
C CYS A 560 -14.43 16.83 -29.63
N ILE A 561 -13.14 17.10 -29.81
CA ILE A 561 -12.30 17.80 -28.83
C ILE A 561 -12.83 19.23 -28.60
N VAL A 562 -13.21 19.95 -29.66
CA VAL A 562 -13.77 21.30 -29.55
C VAL A 562 -15.08 21.30 -28.75
N GLU A 563 -15.99 20.36 -29.01
CA GLU A 563 -17.26 20.25 -28.27
C GLU A 563 -17.05 19.88 -26.80
N ILE A 564 -16.07 19.01 -26.50
CA ILE A 564 -15.70 18.68 -25.13
C ILE A 564 -15.15 19.91 -24.40
N ARG A 565 -14.23 20.65 -25.04
CA ARG A 565 -13.61 21.85 -24.45
C ARG A 565 -14.59 22.99 -24.23
N SER A 566 -15.59 23.15 -25.09
CA SER A 566 -16.56 24.24 -24.99
C SER A 566 -17.64 23.98 -23.94
N ARG A 567 -17.94 22.71 -23.62
CA ARG A 567 -19.08 22.34 -22.76
C ARG A 567 -18.71 21.78 -21.39
N LEU A 568 -17.48 21.28 -21.21
CA LEU A 568 -17.03 20.82 -19.88
C LEU A 568 -16.62 21.99 -18.99
N VAL A 569 -17.12 21.99 -17.75
CA VAL A 569 -16.77 22.98 -16.73
C VAL A 569 -15.27 22.94 -16.40
N ILE A 570 -14.69 21.74 -16.35
CA ILE A 570 -13.24 21.53 -16.26
C ILE A 570 -12.79 20.88 -17.57
N ALA A 571 -12.55 21.70 -18.58
CA ALA A 571 -12.13 21.24 -19.90
C ALA A 571 -10.69 20.68 -19.84
N PRO A 572 -10.45 19.44 -20.34
CA PRO A 572 -9.10 18.92 -20.44
C PRO A 572 -8.25 19.75 -21.41
N PRO A 573 -7.08 20.27 -20.98
CA PRO A 573 -6.26 21.13 -21.82
C PRO A 573 -5.67 20.38 -23.03
N ASN A 574 -5.33 19.11 -22.86
CA ASN A 574 -4.55 18.36 -23.84
C ASN A 574 -5.19 17.01 -24.17
N PHE A 575 -5.05 16.59 -25.43
CA PHE A 575 -5.47 15.29 -25.93
C PHE A 575 -4.32 14.60 -26.67
N VAL A 576 -4.27 13.28 -26.55
CA VAL A 576 -3.40 12.40 -27.34
C VAL A 576 -4.24 11.62 -28.33
N ILE A 577 -3.81 11.57 -29.59
CA ILE A 577 -4.47 10.84 -30.67
C ILE A 577 -3.51 9.77 -31.18
N LYS A 578 -3.96 8.51 -31.16
CA LYS A 578 -3.21 7.36 -31.67
C LYS A 578 -4.01 6.63 -32.75
N ILE A 579 -3.30 6.13 -33.74
CA ILE A 579 -3.87 5.43 -34.91
C ILE A 579 -3.24 4.05 -34.98
N VAL A 580 -4.04 3.08 -35.41
CA VAL A 580 -3.58 1.74 -35.75
C VAL A 580 -4.12 1.35 -37.12
N ASP A 581 -3.22 0.92 -37.99
CA ASP A 581 -3.49 0.45 -39.35
C ASP A 581 -2.54 -0.70 -39.73
N LYS A 582 -2.46 -1.02 -41.02
CA LYS A 582 -1.58 -2.07 -41.57
C LYS A 582 -0.08 -1.86 -41.29
N ASP A 583 0.34 -0.62 -41.03
CA ASP A 583 1.74 -0.25 -40.80
C ASP A 583 2.08 -0.26 -39.30
N GLY A 584 1.06 -0.47 -38.45
CA GLY A 584 1.19 -0.62 -37.00
C GLY A 584 0.54 0.51 -36.21
N ALA A 585 0.60 0.36 -34.89
CA ALA A 585 0.06 1.33 -33.95
C ALA A 585 1.08 2.43 -33.63
N ARG A 586 0.67 3.70 -33.78
CA ARG A 586 1.54 4.87 -33.58
C ARG A 586 0.78 6.06 -33.01
N THR A 587 1.51 6.93 -32.31
CA THR A 587 1.00 8.25 -31.91
C THR A 587 0.95 9.15 -33.14
N HIS A 588 -0.23 9.70 -33.44
CA HIS A 588 -0.42 10.58 -34.57
C HIS A 588 -0.16 12.04 -34.19
N ALA A 589 -0.82 12.53 -33.13
CA ALA A 589 -0.68 13.92 -32.72
C ALA A 589 -1.00 14.13 -31.24
N TRP A 590 -0.45 15.21 -30.69
CA TRP A 590 -0.86 15.80 -29.42
C TRP A 590 -1.57 17.11 -29.72
N ARG A 591 -2.78 17.31 -29.18
CA ARG A 591 -3.53 18.56 -29.29
C ARG A 591 -3.42 19.32 -27.99
N GLN A 592 -2.72 20.45 -27.99
CA GLN A 592 -2.57 21.32 -26.82
C GLN A 592 -3.46 22.55 -26.95
N SER A 593 -4.07 23.04 -25.85
CA SER A 593 -4.95 24.21 -25.93
C SER A 593 -4.23 25.54 -26.21
N VAL A 594 -2.89 25.57 -26.10
CA VAL A 594 -2.11 26.84 -26.10
C VAL A 594 -1.55 27.21 -27.49
N GLN A 595 -1.60 26.34 -28.50
CA GLN A 595 -0.93 26.59 -29.79
C GLN A 595 -1.84 26.76 -31.02
N ASP A 596 -3.12 26.38 -30.97
CA ASP A 596 -3.99 26.39 -32.16
C ASP A 596 -4.91 27.64 -32.28
N VAL A 597 -4.67 28.70 -31.51
CA VAL A 597 -5.47 29.94 -31.55
C VAL A 597 -4.95 30.95 -32.60
N THR A 598 -3.81 30.70 -33.25
CA THR A 598 -3.14 31.68 -34.13
C THR A 598 -3.24 31.41 -35.64
N THR A 599 -4.14 30.53 -36.11
CA THR A 599 -4.30 30.24 -37.56
C THR A 599 -5.75 30.16 -38.04
N ALA A 600 -6.67 30.90 -37.41
CA ALA A 600 -8.01 31.11 -37.97
C ALA A 600 -8.55 32.51 -37.63
N SER A 601 -8.01 33.53 -38.29
CA SER A 601 -8.68 34.81 -38.49
C SER A 601 -8.22 35.43 -39.82
N VAL A 602 -9.07 35.32 -40.83
CA VAL A 602 -9.23 36.35 -41.87
C VAL A 602 -10.15 37.42 -41.32
#